data_AF-A0A1G6S2H3-F1
#
_entry.id   AF-A0A1G6S2H3-F1
#
_cell.length_a   1.000
_cell.length_b   1.000
_cell.length_c   1.000
_cell.angle_alpha   90.00
_cell.angle_beta   90.00
_cell.angle_gamma   90.00
#
_symmetry.space_group_name_H-M   'P 1'
#
loop_
_entity.id
_entity.type
_entity.pdbx_description
1 polymer ?
#
loop_
_entity_poly.entity_id
_entity_poly.type
_entity_poly.pdbx_seq_one_letter_code
_entity_poly.pdbx_strand_id
1 'polypeptide(L)'
;MQGEVQREKALGYVGKLLLPVKASRHFKFLWIGQLLSTLGSSITMVILPVVVYSLTGSTVVMGMTMAMYMLPNILALPFAGLVVDRIDRVKLMLFTDIIRCILMLLLATLIFMDVLTIPFLYVLVALYGLMEGIFQPAYSAVRAKVFVPEIRNAANALTQMSNQGIRYIFGTRKLVRKQQN
;
A
#
# COMPACT_ATOMS: atom_id res chain seq x y z
N MET A 1 37.33 -12.10 18.13
CA MET A 1 36.50 -10.89 18.37
C MET A 1 36.95 -9.65 17.61
N GLN A 2 38.23 -9.46 17.28
CA GLN A 2 38.69 -8.30 16.47
C GLN A 2 38.39 -8.40 14.96
N GLY A 3 38.22 -9.63 14.41
CA GLY A 3 37.93 -9.84 12.98
C GLY A 3 36.51 -9.46 12.52
N GLU A 4 35.52 -9.51 13.42
CA GLU A 4 34.13 -9.14 13.11
C GLU A 4 33.96 -7.60 13.10
N VAL A 5 34.62 -6.91 14.03
CA VAL A 5 34.64 -5.43 14.11
C VAL A 5 35.27 -4.80 12.86
N GLN A 6 36.19 -5.52 12.19
CA GLN A 6 36.87 -5.03 10.98
C GLN A 6 36.05 -5.23 9.71
N ARG A 7 35.21 -6.28 9.62
CA ARG A 7 34.20 -6.43 8.55
C ARG A 7 33.11 -5.36 8.64
N GLU A 8 32.80 -4.89 9.84
CA GLU A 8 31.80 -3.84 10.08
C GLU A 8 32.20 -2.45 9.55
N LYS A 9 33.51 -2.19 9.39
CA LYS A 9 34.06 -0.94 8.86
C LYS A 9 34.20 -0.90 7.33
N ALA A 10 34.13 -2.03 6.65
CA ALA A 10 34.37 -2.12 5.20
C ALA A 10 33.16 -1.73 4.33
N LEU A 11 31.96 -1.61 4.90
CA LEU A 11 30.77 -1.20 4.19
C LEU A 11 30.49 0.29 4.46
N GLY A 12 30.58 1.11 3.41
CA GLY A 12 30.08 2.49 3.46
C GLY A 12 28.60 2.54 3.87
N TYR A 13 28.11 3.69 4.33
CA TYR A 13 26.73 3.86 4.82
C TYR A 13 25.66 3.30 3.87
N VAL A 14 25.85 3.46 2.56
CA VAL A 14 24.98 2.88 1.51
C VAL A 14 25.04 1.36 1.48
N GLY A 15 26.23 0.78 1.67
CA GLY A 15 26.43 -0.66 1.76
C GLY A 15 25.68 -1.26 2.96
N LYS A 16 25.71 -0.58 4.12
CA LYS A 16 24.96 -0.96 5.32
C LYS A 16 23.44 -0.87 5.12
N LEU A 17 22.97 0.15 4.40
CA LEU A 17 21.55 0.30 4.08
C LEU A 17 21.02 -0.80 3.15
N LEU A 18 21.84 -1.27 2.20
CA LEU A 18 21.47 -2.32 1.24
C LEU A 18 21.70 -3.75 1.76
N LEU A 19 22.25 -3.92 2.97
CA LEU A 19 22.45 -5.23 3.61
C LEU A 19 21.20 -6.12 3.60
N PRO A 20 20.00 -5.64 3.97
CA PRO A 20 18.80 -6.49 4.02
C PRO A 20 18.44 -7.09 2.65
N VAL A 21 18.65 -6.34 1.57
CA VAL A 21 18.35 -6.76 0.18
C VAL A 21 19.31 -7.86 -0.28
N LYS A 22 20.57 -7.79 0.15
CA LYS A 22 21.61 -8.76 -0.22
C LYS A 22 21.57 -10.00 0.70
N ALA A 23 21.29 -9.80 1.98
CA ALA A 23 21.37 -10.84 3.00
C ALA A 23 20.11 -11.73 3.08
N SER A 24 18.93 -11.19 2.77
CA SER A 24 17.67 -11.93 2.91
C SER A 24 16.83 -11.88 1.64
N ARG A 25 16.68 -13.03 0.98
CA ARG A 25 15.79 -13.18 -0.18
C ARG A 25 14.32 -12.91 0.18
N HIS A 26 13.91 -13.28 1.39
CA HIS A 26 12.57 -13.01 1.92
C HIS A 26 12.34 -11.50 2.10
N PHE A 27 13.31 -10.77 2.64
CA PHE A 27 13.24 -9.31 2.73
C PHE A 27 13.14 -8.68 1.34
N LYS A 28 13.98 -9.10 0.39
CA LYS A 28 13.98 -8.54 -0.97
C LYS A 28 12.62 -8.66 -1.65
N PHE A 29 11.99 -9.84 -1.62
CA PHE A 29 10.67 -10.03 -2.22
C PHE A 29 9.57 -9.27 -1.49
N LEU A 30 9.59 -9.27 -0.15
CA LEU A 30 8.63 -8.52 0.65
C LEU A 30 8.72 -7.01 0.38
N TRP A 31 9.94 -6.48 0.29
CA TRP A 31 10.20 -5.06 0.04
C TRP A 31 9.74 -4.63 -1.36
N ILE A 32 10.01 -5.43 -2.41
CA ILE A 32 9.56 -5.15 -3.77
C ILE A 32 8.03 -5.21 -3.87
N GLY A 33 7.41 -6.25 -3.29
CA GLY A 33 5.96 -6.39 -3.29
C GLY A 33 5.27 -5.23 -2.56
N GLN A 34 5.78 -4.88 -1.38
CA GLN A 34 5.28 -3.74 -0.63
C GLN A 34 5.42 -2.42 -1.40
N LEU A 35 6.58 -2.20 -2.02
CA LEU A 35 6.84 -1.02 -2.84
C LEU A 35 5.79 -0.88 -3.94
N LEU A 36 5.53 -1.95 -4.68
CA LEU A 36 4.56 -1.96 -5.77
C LEU A 36 3.13 -1.75 -5.28
N SER A 37 2.72 -2.43 -4.20
CA SER A 37 1.40 -2.26 -3.60
C SER A 37 1.20 -0.83 -3.06
N THR A 38 2.23 -0.26 -2.42
CA THR A 38 2.20 1.13 -1.91
C THR A 38 2.11 2.15 -3.05
N LEU A 39 2.83 1.92 -4.15
CA LEU A 39 2.72 2.74 -5.37
C LEU A 39 1.30 2.71 -5.92
N GLY A 40 0.73 1.53 -6.15
CA GLY A 40 -0.62 1.37 -6.68
C GLY A 40 -1.69 2.00 -5.79
N SER A 41 -1.55 1.82 -4.47
CA SER A 41 -2.47 2.41 -3.48
C SER A 41 -2.37 3.94 -3.46
N SER A 42 -1.15 4.49 -3.56
CA SER A 42 -0.93 5.95 -3.61
C SER A 42 -1.53 6.57 -4.87
N ILE A 43 -1.37 5.89 -6.02
CA ILE A 43 -2.00 6.30 -7.28
C ILE A 43 -3.52 6.29 -7.13
N THR A 44 -4.08 5.20 -6.60
CA THR A 44 -5.54 5.05 -6.42
C THR A 44 -6.10 6.14 -5.52
N MET A 45 -5.43 6.47 -4.43
CA MET A 45 -5.85 7.51 -3.49
C MET A 45 -5.91 8.91 -4.12
N VAL A 46 -5.14 9.17 -5.17
CA VAL A 46 -5.15 10.45 -5.91
C VAL A 46 -6.13 10.40 -7.08
N ILE A 47 -6.14 9.32 -7.85
CA ILE A 47 -6.93 9.22 -9.09
C ILE A 47 -8.41 9.01 -8.79
N LEU A 48 -8.76 8.15 -7.82
CA LEU A 48 -10.15 7.82 -7.52
C LEU A 48 -11.03 9.05 -7.23
N PRO A 49 -10.67 10.00 -6.35
CA PRO A 49 -11.51 11.19 -6.11
C PRO A 49 -11.62 12.08 -7.35
N VAL A 50 -10.52 12.26 -8.09
CA VAL A 50 -10.49 13.07 -9.32
C VAL A 50 -11.41 12.49 -10.37
N VAL A 51 -11.34 11.18 -10.61
CA VAL A 51 -12.20 10.48 -11.58
C VAL A 51 -13.66 10.57 -11.18
N VAL A 52 -14.00 10.33 -9.92
CA VAL A 52 -15.38 10.44 -9.44
C VAL A 52 -15.93 11.85 -9.61
N TYR A 53 -15.12 12.87 -9.29
CA TYR A 53 -15.52 14.26 -9.50
C TYR A 53 -15.69 14.59 -10.98
N SER A 54 -14.77 14.16 -11.85
CA SER A 54 -14.85 14.38 -13.30
C SER A 54 -16.08 13.72 -13.93
N LEU A 55 -16.50 12.55 -13.44
CA LEU A 55 -17.67 11.83 -13.95
C LEU A 55 -18.99 12.39 -13.42
N THR A 56 -19.02 12.90 -12.19
CA THR A 56 -20.27 13.26 -11.50
C THR A 56 -20.49 14.76 -11.31
N GLY A 57 -19.43 15.57 -11.42
CA GLY A 57 -19.43 17.00 -11.09
C GLY A 57 -19.70 17.31 -9.61
N SER A 58 -19.81 16.29 -8.74
CA SER A 58 -20.29 16.45 -7.37
C SER A 58 -19.20 16.16 -6.35
N THR A 59 -18.82 17.19 -5.58
CA THR A 59 -17.90 17.06 -4.44
C THR A 59 -18.50 16.20 -3.32
N VAL A 60 -19.82 16.15 -3.21
CA VAL A 60 -20.53 15.31 -2.24
C VAL A 60 -20.35 13.84 -2.57
N VAL A 61 -20.55 13.44 -3.84
CA VAL A 61 -20.38 12.05 -4.28
C VAL A 61 -18.92 11.60 -4.12
N MET A 62 -17.97 12.48 -4.45
CA MET A 62 -16.55 12.26 -4.20
C MET A 62 -16.27 12.01 -2.71
N GLY A 63 -16.77 12.87 -1.82
CA GLY A 63 -16.60 12.74 -0.37
C GLY A 63 -17.20 11.44 0.17
N MET A 64 -18.42 11.10 -0.25
CA MET A 64 -19.06 9.82 0.11
C MET A 64 -18.26 8.62 -0.40
N THR A 65 -17.67 8.68 -1.59
CA THR A 65 -16.81 7.61 -2.11
C THR A 65 -15.61 7.37 -1.21
N MET A 66 -14.95 8.44 -0.76
CA MET A 66 -13.82 8.35 0.17
C MET A 66 -14.26 7.81 1.54
N ALA A 67 -15.46 8.18 2.01
CA ALA A 67 -16.03 7.62 3.23
C ALA A 67 -16.28 6.11 3.07
N MET A 68 -16.84 5.68 1.94
CA MET A 68 -17.05 4.26 1.62
C MET A 68 -15.75 3.48 1.46
N TYR A 69 -14.65 4.13 1.12
CA TYR A 69 -13.32 3.52 1.18
C TYR A 69 -12.82 3.35 2.63
N MET A 70 -12.88 4.42 3.44
CA MET A 70 -12.33 4.44 4.80
C MET A 70 -13.13 3.59 5.80
N LEU A 71 -14.46 3.61 5.73
CA LEU A 71 -15.32 2.92 6.70
C LEU A 71 -15.02 1.41 6.77
N PRO A 72 -15.09 0.65 5.65
CA PRO A 72 -14.76 -0.77 5.65
C PRO A 72 -13.29 -1.03 5.97
N ASN A 73 -12.39 -0.14 5.57
CA ASN A 73 -10.98 -0.25 5.89
C ASN A 73 -10.72 -0.26 7.40
N ILE A 74 -11.30 0.68 8.12
CA ILE A 74 -11.18 0.79 9.58
C ILE A 74 -11.90 -0.39 10.25
N LEU A 75 -13.11 -0.71 9.80
CA LEU A 75 -13.89 -1.82 10.36
C LEU A 75 -13.22 -3.17 10.14
N ALA A 76 -12.43 -3.35 9.08
CA ALA A 76 -11.70 -4.59 8.82
C ALA A 76 -10.56 -4.84 9.82
N LEU A 77 -9.95 -3.80 10.40
CA LEU A 77 -8.77 -3.92 11.26
C LEU A 77 -8.91 -4.93 12.43
N PRO A 78 -9.97 -4.89 13.27
CA PRO A 78 -10.13 -5.86 14.35
C PRO A 78 -10.32 -7.30 13.85
N PHE A 79 -11.07 -7.50 12.76
CA PHE A 79 -11.30 -8.83 12.19
C PHE A 79 -10.08 -9.36 11.46
N ALA A 80 -9.30 -8.49 10.85
CA ALA A 80 -8.08 -8.84 10.14
C ALA A 80 -7.06 -9.49 11.06
N GLY A 81 -6.95 -9.07 12.32
CA GLY A 81 -6.10 -9.74 13.32
C GLY A 81 -6.46 -11.23 13.48
N LEU A 82 -7.74 -11.53 13.66
CA LEU A 82 -8.24 -12.91 13.79
C LEU A 82 -7.98 -13.76 12.55
N VAL A 83 -8.08 -13.15 11.36
CA VAL A 83 -7.84 -13.85 10.08
C VAL A 83 -6.34 -14.11 9.87
N VAL A 84 -5.48 -13.15 10.21
CA VAL A 84 -4.01 -13.23 10.08
C VAL A 84 -3.41 -14.31 10.98
N ASP A 85 -4.06 -14.62 12.09
CA ASP A 85 -3.62 -15.68 12.99
C ASP A 85 -3.91 -17.08 12.43
N ARG A 86 -4.92 -17.23 11.56
CA ARG A 86 -5.37 -18.53 11.03
C ARG A 86 -4.84 -18.86 9.64
N ILE A 87 -4.53 -17.85 8.83
CA ILE A 87 -4.13 -18.02 7.43
C ILE A 87 -2.65 -17.68 7.27
N ASP A 88 -1.97 -18.33 6.31
CA ASP A 88 -0.62 -17.92 5.93
C ASP A 88 -0.62 -16.44 5.48
N ARG A 89 0.14 -15.62 6.20
CA ARG A 89 0.14 -14.17 6.04
C ARG A 89 0.61 -13.71 4.66
N VAL A 90 1.53 -14.46 4.03
CA VAL A 90 2.03 -14.13 2.69
C VAL A 90 0.97 -14.41 1.64
N LYS A 91 0.27 -15.55 1.76
CA LYS A 91 -0.88 -15.86 0.90
C LYS A 91 -2.00 -14.85 1.07
N LEU A 92 -2.28 -14.43 2.31
CA LEU A 92 -3.31 -13.44 2.60
C LEU A 92 -2.98 -12.08 1.96
N MET A 93 -1.72 -11.60 2.09
CA MET A 93 -1.27 -10.37 1.41
C MET A 93 -1.48 -10.46 -0.10
N LEU A 94 -1.02 -11.55 -0.73
CA LEU A 94 -1.15 -11.75 -2.17
C LEU A 94 -2.62 -11.78 -2.61
N PHE A 95 -3.47 -12.48 -1.86
CA PHE A 95 -4.90 -12.55 -2.12
C PHE A 95 -5.56 -11.16 -2.08
N THR A 96 -5.28 -10.37 -1.04
CA THR A 96 -5.81 -9.00 -0.93
C THR A 96 -5.30 -8.08 -2.05
N ASP A 97 -4.02 -8.18 -2.46
CA ASP A 97 -3.47 -7.42 -3.59
C ASP A 97 -4.15 -7.80 -4.91
N ILE A 98 -4.35 -9.09 -5.17
CA ILE A 98 -5.00 -9.58 -6.39
C ILE A 98 -6.44 -9.09 -6.45
N ILE A 99 -7.20 -9.19 -5.36
CA ILE A 99 -8.58 -8.69 -5.31
C ILE A 99 -8.62 -7.18 -5.53
N ARG A 100 -7.75 -6.41 -4.87
CA ARG A 100 -7.67 -4.96 -5.06
C ARG A 100 -7.38 -4.60 -6.52
N CYS A 101 -6.48 -5.34 -7.17
CA CYS A 101 -6.18 -5.16 -8.58
C CYS A 101 -7.41 -5.46 -9.47
N ILE A 102 -8.09 -6.58 -9.22
CA ILE A 102 -9.31 -6.96 -9.97
C ILE A 102 -10.42 -5.92 -9.78
N LEU A 103 -10.67 -5.46 -8.55
CA LEU A 103 -11.68 -4.45 -8.26
C LEU A 103 -11.38 -3.12 -8.98
N MET A 104 -10.12 -2.72 -9.02
CA MET A 104 -9.71 -1.50 -9.70
C MET A 104 -9.80 -1.62 -11.23
N LEU A 105 -9.43 -2.78 -11.79
CA LEU A 105 -9.61 -3.07 -13.22
C LEU A 105 -11.10 -3.08 -13.59
N LEU A 106 -11.94 -3.73 -12.78
CA LEU A 106 -13.38 -3.76 -12.98
C LEU A 106 -13.97 -2.34 -12.92
N LEU A 107 -13.58 -1.54 -11.94
CA LEU A 107 -14.00 -0.13 -11.85
C LEU A 107 -13.59 0.63 -13.12
N ALA A 108 -12.34 0.49 -13.58
CA ALA A 108 -11.86 1.14 -14.79
C ALA A 108 -12.68 0.69 -16.02
N THR A 109 -12.94 -0.60 -16.19
CA THR A 109 -13.75 -1.13 -17.30
C THR A 109 -15.17 -0.57 -17.29
N LEU A 110 -15.83 -0.52 -16.12
CA LEU A 110 -17.18 0.03 -16.00
C LEU A 110 -17.23 1.53 -16.36
N ILE A 111 -16.16 2.28 -16.05
CA ILE A 111 -16.02 3.68 -16.46
C ILE A 111 -15.86 3.77 -17.98
N PHE A 112 -14.97 2.98 -18.58
CA PHE A 112 -14.73 3.01 -20.04
C PHE A 112 -15.96 2.59 -20.86
N MET A 113 -16.84 1.77 -20.29
CA MET A 113 -18.08 1.35 -20.94
C MET A 113 -19.25 2.32 -20.68
N ASP A 114 -19.04 3.40 -19.91
CA ASP A 114 -20.07 4.37 -19.51
C ASP A 114 -21.30 3.74 -18.83
N VAL A 115 -21.14 2.55 -18.21
CA VAL A 115 -22.21 1.83 -17.49
C VAL A 115 -22.07 1.92 -15.97
N LEU A 116 -21.08 2.67 -15.47
CA LEU A 116 -20.86 2.82 -14.03
C LEU A 116 -22.02 3.57 -13.37
N THR A 117 -22.63 2.94 -12.38
CA THR A 117 -23.63 3.57 -11.51
C THR A 117 -23.04 3.89 -10.13
N ILE A 118 -23.55 4.93 -9.46
CA ILE A 118 -23.07 5.37 -8.14
C ILE A 118 -23.15 4.26 -7.07
N PRO A 119 -24.24 3.46 -6.98
CA PRO A 119 -24.27 2.34 -6.03
C PRO A 119 -23.17 1.31 -6.30
N PHE A 120 -22.90 0.98 -7.58
CA PHE A 120 -21.84 0.05 -7.95
C PHE A 120 -20.46 0.60 -7.58
N LEU A 121 -20.21 1.89 -7.84
CA LEU A 121 -19.00 2.58 -7.42
C LEU A 121 -18.77 2.41 -5.90
N TYR A 122 -19.79 2.68 -5.08
CA TYR A 122 -19.68 2.57 -3.63
C TYR A 122 -19.39 1.14 -3.16
N VAL A 123 -20.03 0.14 -3.75
CA VAL A 123 -19.76 -1.27 -3.43
C VAL A 123 -18.33 -1.66 -3.77
N LEU A 124 -17.85 -1.32 -4.99
CA LEU A 124 -16.49 -1.65 -5.41
C LEU A 124 -15.43 -1.00 -4.53
N VAL A 125 -15.62 0.29 -4.22
CA VAL A 125 -14.70 1.05 -3.37
C VAL A 125 -14.74 0.57 -1.92
N ALA A 126 -15.91 0.17 -1.43
CA ALA A 126 -16.03 -0.43 -0.09
C ALA A 126 -15.30 -1.77 0.03
N LEU A 127 -15.45 -2.64 -0.97
CA LEU A 127 -14.72 -3.91 -1.03
C LEU A 127 -13.21 -3.67 -1.14
N TYR A 128 -12.79 -2.68 -1.94
CA TYR A 128 -11.39 -2.30 -2.05
C TYR A 128 -10.83 -1.85 -0.69
N GLY A 129 -11.55 -0.97 0.01
CA GLY A 129 -11.19 -0.50 1.35
C GLY A 129 -11.10 -1.62 2.38
N LEU A 130 -12.03 -2.57 2.34
CA LEU A 130 -12.03 -3.77 3.19
C LEU A 130 -10.76 -4.59 2.98
N MET A 131 -10.39 -4.89 1.73
CA MET A 131 -9.17 -5.65 1.41
C MET A 131 -7.90 -4.92 1.85
N GLU A 132 -7.85 -3.59 1.68
CA GLU A 132 -6.76 -2.76 2.16
C GLU A 132 -6.59 -2.85 3.69
N GLY A 133 -7.71 -2.92 4.43
CA GLY A 133 -7.70 -2.99 5.88
C GLY A 133 -7.15 -4.33 6.40
N ILE A 134 -7.34 -5.40 5.63
CA ILE A 134 -6.80 -6.74 5.93
C ILE A 134 -5.30 -6.83 5.62
N PHE A 135 -4.82 -6.09 4.62
CA PHE A 135 -3.41 -6.14 4.20
C PHE A 135 -2.45 -5.64 5.30
N GLN A 136 -2.78 -4.56 6.01
CA GLN A 136 -1.86 -3.93 6.97
C GLN A 136 -1.47 -4.83 8.16
N PRO A 137 -2.41 -5.54 8.82
CA PRO A 137 -2.08 -6.50 9.86
C PRO A 137 -1.26 -7.69 9.33
N ALA A 138 -1.62 -8.22 8.15
CA ALA A 138 -0.88 -9.31 7.52
C ALA A 138 0.58 -8.91 7.24
N TYR A 139 0.78 -7.73 6.65
CA TYR A 139 2.10 -7.18 6.38
C TYR A 139 2.91 -6.95 7.65
N SER A 140 2.27 -6.44 8.72
CA SER A 140 2.92 -6.24 10.02
C SER A 140 3.41 -7.55 10.64
N ALA A 141 2.61 -8.62 10.55
CA ALA A 141 3.01 -9.95 11.01
C ALA A 141 4.16 -10.55 10.20
N VAL A 142 4.17 -10.39 8.87
CA VAL A 142 5.28 -10.86 8.02
C VAL A 142 6.56 -10.07 8.31
N ARG A 143 6.46 -8.74 8.47
CA ARG A 143 7.60 -7.89 8.83
C ARG A 143 8.27 -8.34 10.13
N ALA A 144 7.50 -8.63 11.17
CA ALA A 144 8.03 -9.08 12.45
C ALA A 144 8.90 -10.35 12.33
N LYS A 145 8.57 -11.24 11.38
CA LYS A 145 9.33 -12.47 11.09
C LYS A 145 10.55 -12.21 10.19
N VAL A 146 10.43 -11.31 9.22
CA VAL A 146 11.47 -11.09 8.19
C VAL A 146 12.56 -10.11 8.66
N PHE A 147 12.22 -9.17 9.54
CA PHE A 147 13.13 -8.12 10.00
C PHE A 147 13.90 -8.63 11.23
N VAL A 148 14.81 -9.57 11.01
CA VAL A 148 15.66 -10.15 12.05
C VAL A 148 16.60 -9.09 12.65
N PRO A 149 16.99 -9.20 13.95
CA PRO A 149 17.74 -8.16 14.67
C PRO A 149 18.97 -7.63 13.93
N GLU A 150 19.67 -8.50 13.20
CA GLU A 150 20.90 -8.20 12.46
C GLU A 150 20.68 -7.22 11.30
N ILE A 151 19.49 -7.24 10.68
CA ILE A 151 19.16 -6.39 9.53
C ILE A 151 18.04 -5.38 9.82
N ARG A 152 17.41 -5.46 11.01
CA ARG A 152 16.17 -4.75 11.35
C ARG A 152 16.24 -3.24 11.16
N ASN A 153 17.32 -2.60 11.60
CA ASN A 153 17.48 -1.14 11.50
C ASN A 153 17.60 -0.70 10.05
N ALA A 154 18.44 -1.36 9.25
CA ALA A 154 18.59 -1.09 7.82
C ALA A 154 17.30 -1.41 7.04
N ALA A 155 16.62 -2.50 7.38
CA ALA A 155 15.35 -2.91 6.78
C ALA A 155 14.23 -1.87 7.02
N ASN A 156 14.13 -1.37 8.25
CA ASN A 156 13.19 -0.30 8.62
C ASN A 156 13.52 1.01 7.89
N ALA A 157 14.79 1.41 7.87
CA ALA A 157 15.22 2.64 7.18
C ALA A 157 14.90 2.58 5.69
N LEU A 158 15.27 1.48 5.02
CA LEU A 158 15.03 1.30 3.59
C LEU A 158 13.53 1.27 3.25
N THR A 159 12.73 0.58 4.06
CA THR A 159 11.26 0.51 3.89
C THR A 159 10.61 1.89 4.10
N GLN A 160 11.03 2.64 5.12
CA GLN A 160 10.51 3.98 5.37
C GLN A 160 10.89 4.95 4.25
N MET A 161 12.16 4.99 3.84
CA MET A 161 12.61 5.83 2.73
C MET A 161 11.82 5.56 1.46
N SER A 162 11.60 4.28 1.16
CA SER A 162 10.79 3.82 0.04
C SER A 162 9.35 4.36 0.10
N ASN A 163 8.67 4.17 1.23
CA ASN A 163 7.28 4.59 1.40
C ASN A 163 7.12 6.12 1.39
N GLN A 164 8.05 6.84 2.02
CA GLN A 164 8.02 8.31 2.06
C GLN A 164 8.34 8.89 0.69
N GLY A 165 9.29 8.33 -0.06
CA GLY A 165 9.60 8.75 -1.42
C GLY A 165 8.38 8.68 -2.35
N ILE A 166 7.65 7.57 -2.29
CA ILE A 166 6.38 7.40 -3.02
C ILE A 166 5.40 8.50 -2.64
N ARG A 167 5.19 8.70 -1.33
CA ARG A 167 4.25 9.70 -0.82
C ARG A 167 4.62 11.12 -1.23
N TYR A 168 5.90 11.47 -1.32
CA TYR A 168 6.28 12.81 -1.80
C TYR A 168 5.99 12.98 -3.28
N ILE A 169 6.31 11.99 -4.12
CA ILE A 169 6.05 12.06 -5.57
C ILE A 169 4.57 12.32 -5.86
N PHE A 170 3.67 11.64 -5.15
CA PHE A 170 2.22 11.78 -5.33
C PHE A 170 1.57 12.85 -4.45
N GLY A 171 2.17 13.17 -3.30
CA GLY A 171 1.63 14.10 -2.30
C GLY A 171 2.09 15.55 -2.45
N THR A 172 3.12 15.85 -3.26
CA THR A 172 3.65 17.23 -3.41
C THR A 172 3.55 17.85 -4.80
N ARG A 173 2.41 17.71 -5.47
CA ARG A 173 2.10 18.63 -6.60
C ARG A 173 0.68 19.20 -6.50
N LYS A 174 0.59 20.38 -5.88
CA LYS A 174 -0.21 21.54 -6.33
C LYS A 174 -1.55 21.19 -7.00
N LEU A 175 -2.44 20.48 -6.32
CA LEU A 175 -3.76 20.13 -6.88
C LEU A 175 -4.80 21.28 -6.87
N VAL A 176 -4.47 22.51 -6.44
CA VAL A 176 -5.52 23.54 -6.26
C VAL A 176 -5.25 24.88 -6.97
N ARG A 177 -4.04 25.13 -7.51
CA ARG A 177 -3.75 26.47 -8.09
C ARG A 177 -4.15 26.66 -9.56
N LYS A 178 -4.83 25.68 -10.18
CA LYS A 178 -5.23 25.76 -11.60
C LYS A 178 -6.71 25.41 -11.87
N GLN A 179 -7.53 25.26 -10.83
CA GLN A 179 -9.00 25.18 -10.96
C GLN A 179 -9.71 26.38 -10.31
N GLN A 180 -8.98 27.42 -9.93
CA GLN A 180 -9.52 28.68 -9.39
C GLN A 180 -9.16 29.93 -10.23
N ASN A 181 -8.54 29.75 -11.41
CA ASN A 181 -8.34 30.83 -12.38
C ASN A 181 -8.93 30.42 -13.73
#